data_AF-A0A519ZWC2-F1
#
_entry.id   AF-A0A519ZWC2-F1
#
_cell.length_a   1.000
_cell.length_b   1.000
_cell.length_c   1.000
_cell.angle_alpha   90.00
_cell.angle_beta   90.00
_cell.angle_gamma   90.00
#
_symmetry.space_group_name_H-M   'P 1'
#
loop_
_entity.id
_entity.type
_entity.pdbx_description
1 polymer ?
#
loop_
_entity_poly.entity_id
_entity_poly.type
_entity_poly.pdbx_seq_one_letter_code
_entity_poly.pdbx_strand_id
1 'polypeptide(L)'
;MAHIGLELLLDHLLIEKNLIQTEGFYHAFEEADKGEINEFLVNAGLEDTSIVMEFIARFTSSKYLLSYQKIENISYALNRICMRIWADCLQQDALAPLTAQLEEFKISLQTDFIKIFEEIETSLD
;
A
#
# COMPACT_ATOMS: atom_id res chain seq x y z
N MET A 1 3.93 -5.49 11.88
CA MET A 1 2.79 -4.57 12.07
C MET A 1 3.24 -3.13 12.20
N ALA A 2 4.13 -2.76 13.14
CA ALA A 2 4.61 -1.38 13.24
C ALA A 2 5.30 -0.87 11.96
N HIS A 3 6.17 -1.68 11.32
CA HIS A 3 6.79 -1.34 10.04
C HIS A 3 5.76 -1.16 8.90
N ILE A 4 4.80 -2.09 8.78
CA ILE A 4 3.70 -1.99 7.80
C ILE A 4 2.89 -0.71 8.06
N GLY A 5 2.60 -0.39 9.32
CA GLY A 5 1.89 0.84 9.68
C GLY A 5 2.65 2.11 9.27
N LEU A 6 3.98 2.11 9.44
CA LEU A 6 4.84 3.19 8.95
C LEU A 6 4.79 3.29 7.42
N GLU A 7 4.98 2.19 6.69
CA GLU A 7 4.93 2.16 5.22
C GLU A 7 3.61 2.72 4.69
N LEU A 8 2.48 2.25 5.23
CA LEU A 8 1.16 2.72 4.81
C LEU A 8 0.91 4.20 5.16
N LEU A 9 1.48 4.69 6.26
CA LEU A 9 1.43 6.12 6.60
C LEU A 9 2.32 6.95 5.68
N LEU A 10 3.47 6.44 5.27
CA LEU A 10 4.32 7.10 4.27
C LEU A 10 3.60 7.19 2.92
N ASP A 11 2.95 6.11 2.47
CA ASP A 11 2.10 6.12 1.28
C ASP A 11 0.98 7.15 1.40
N HIS A 12 0.27 7.16 2.54
CA HIS A 12 -0.76 8.16 2.84
C HIS A 12 -0.22 9.59 2.71
N LEU A 13 0.96 9.88 3.27
CA LEU A 13 1.57 11.21 3.22
C LEU A 13 2.00 11.62 1.82
N LEU A 14 2.60 10.70 1.05
CA LEU A 14 2.95 10.96 -0.35
C LEU A 14 1.71 11.31 -1.18
N ILE A 15 0.62 10.57 -0.99
CA ILE A 15 -0.64 10.77 -1.72
C ILE A 15 -1.33 12.06 -1.24
N GLU A 16 -1.47 12.28 0.07
CA GLU A 16 -2.11 13.46 0.66
C GLU A 16 -1.41 14.77 0.23
N LYS A 17 -0.07 14.74 0.15
CA LYS A 17 0.75 15.89 -0.28
C LYS A 17 0.88 16.01 -1.80
N ASN A 18 0.25 15.13 -2.58
CA ASN A 18 0.36 15.05 -4.04
C ASN A 18 1.80 14.95 -4.55
N LEU A 19 2.68 14.28 -3.79
CA LEU A 19 4.08 14.06 -4.17
C LEU A 19 4.25 12.90 -5.15
N ILE A 20 3.21 12.08 -5.33
CA ILE A 20 3.16 10.98 -6.30
C ILE A 20 1.88 11.07 -7.15
N GLN A 21 1.94 10.51 -8.37
CA GLN A 21 0.82 10.49 -9.32
C GLN A 21 0.15 9.11 -9.33
N THR A 22 -0.73 8.88 -8.36
CA THR A 22 -1.40 7.58 -8.15
C THR A 22 -2.28 7.17 -9.33
N GLU A 23 -2.99 8.12 -9.94
CA GLU A 23 -3.81 7.90 -11.13
C GLU A 23 -2.96 7.49 -12.33
N GLY A 24 -1.80 8.13 -12.52
CA GLY A 24 -0.87 7.79 -13.60
C GLY A 24 -0.32 6.37 -13.45
N PHE A 25 -0.06 5.94 -12.22
CA PHE A 25 0.31 4.56 -11.92
C PHE A 25 -0.78 3.55 -12.32
N TYR A 26 -2.05 3.83 -11.99
CA TYR A 26 -3.16 2.96 -12.41
C TYR A 26 -3.35 2.94 -13.93
N HIS A 27 -3.21 4.08 -14.59
CA HIS A 27 -3.28 4.17 -16.04
C HIS A 27 -2.20 3.30 -16.70
N ALA A 28 -0.96 3.36 -16.22
CA ALA A 28 0.12 2.51 -16.71
C ALA A 28 -0.20 1.01 -16.54
N PHE A 29 -0.84 0.62 -15.43
CA PHE A 29 -1.31 -0.76 -15.23
C PHE A 29 -2.43 -1.17 -16.18
N GLU A 30 -3.33 -0.25 -16.53
CA GLU A 30 -4.41 -0.51 -17.48
C GLU A 30 -3.90 -0.63 -18.92
N GLU A 31 -2.87 0.15 -19.28
CA GLU A 31 -2.23 0.10 -20.60
C GLU A 31 -1.24 -1.05 -20.76
N ALA A 32 -0.69 -1.57 -19.66
CA ALA A 32 0.27 -2.66 -19.72
C ALA A 32 -0.35 -3.95 -20.31
N ASP A 33 0.37 -4.56 -21.26
CA ASP A 33 -0.05 -5.78 -21.93
C ASP A 33 -0.11 -6.95 -20.93
N LYS A 34 -1.31 -7.51 -20.76
CA LYS A 34 -1.56 -8.63 -19.83
C LYS A 34 -0.89 -9.92 -20.29
N GLY A 35 -0.70 -10.11 -21.60
CA GLY A 35 0.06 -11.20 -22.17
C GLY A 35 1.53 -11.12 -21.82
N GLU A 36 2.15 -9.95 -21.96
CA GLU A 36 3.56 -9.74 -21.59
C GLU A 36 3.79 -9.91 -20.08
N ILE A 37 2.89 -9.38 -19.24
CA ILE A 37 2.94 -9.61 -17.77
C ILE A 37 2.84 -11.10 -17.46
N ASN A 38 1.92 -11.82 -18.10
CA ASN A 38 1.75 -13.24 -17.88
C ASN A 38 2.99 -14.04 -18.30
N GLU A 39 3.54 -13.75 -19.48
CA GLU A 39 4.76 -14.39 -19.98
C GLU A 39 5.96 -14.11 -19.07
N PHE A 40 6.10 -12.87 -18.59
CA PHE A 40 7.12 -12.52 -17.60
C PHE A 40 7.01 -13.37 -16.33
N LEU A 41 5.80 -13.53 -15.78
CA LEU A 41 5.58 -14.34 -14.57
C LEU A 41 5.90 -15.82 -14.79
N VAL A 42 5.52 -16.39 -15.93
CA VAL A 42 5.88 -17.77 -16.31
C VAL A 42 7.40 -17.91 -16.42
N ASN A 43 8.07 -16.97 -17.09
CA ASN A 43 9.52 -16.97 -17.26
C ASN A 43 10.26 -16.78 -15.92
N ALA A 44 9.65 -16.10 -14.96
CA ALA A 44 10.16 -15.97 -13.59
C ALA A 44 9.97 -17.24 -12.73
N GLY A 45 9.39 -18.30 -13.30
CA GLY A 45 9.21 -19.60 -12.63
C GLY A 45 7.88 -19.75 -11.89
N LEU A 46 6.89 -18.89 -12.16
CA LEU A 46 5.56 -19.02 -11.58
C LEU A 46 4.70 -19.93 -12.47
N GLU A 47 4.45 -21.17 -12.00
CA GLU A 47 3.71 -22.19 -12.77
C GLU A 47 2.22 -21.86 -12.94
N ASP A 48 1.59 -21.25 -11.92
CA ASP A 48 0.21 -20.76 -11.98
C ASP A 48 0.17 -19.24 -11.80
N THR A 49 0.03 -18.53 -12.90
CA THR A 49 -0.06 -17.07 -12.93
C THR A 49 -1.47 -16.55 -12.65
N SER A 50 -2.49 -17.41 -12.66
CA SER A 50 -3.90 -17.01 -12.59
C SER A 50 -4.21 -16.23 -11.31
N ILE A 51 -3.62 -16.65 -10.19
CA ILE A 51 -3.77 -16.00 -8.88
C ILE A 51 -3.23 -14.57 -8.91
N VAL A 52 -2.06 -14.37 -9.53
CA VAL A 52 -1.42 -13.05 -9.64
C VAL A 52 -2.19 -12.17 -10.62
N MET A 53 -2.62 -12.71 -11.76
CA MET A 53 -3.41 -11.96 -12.74
C MET A 53 -4.76 -11.52 -12.16
N GLU A 54 -5.44 -12.38 -11.41
CA GLU A 54 -6.69 -12.03 -10.72
C GLU A 54 -6.44 -11.00 -9.61
N PHE A 55 -5.32 -11.11 -8.89
CA PHE A 55 -4.91 -10.09 -7.92
C PHE A 55 -4.68 -8.73 -8.60
N ILE A 56 -3.92 -8.66 -9.69
CA ILE A 56 -3.66 -7.42 -10.45
C ILE A 56 -4.99 -6.80 -10.91
N ALA A 57 -5.89 -7.59 -11.49
CA ALA A 57 -7.19 -7.11 -11.94
C ALA A 57 -8.04 -6.50 -10.81
N ARG A 58 -8.08 -7.15 -9.63
CA ARG A 58 -8.78 -6.62 -8.44
C ARG A 58 -8.10 -5.39 -7.85
N PHE A 59 -6.76 -5.40 -7.82
CA PHE A 59 -5.97 -4.29 -7.30
C PHE A 59 -6.16 -3.02 -8.14
N THR A 60 -6.11 -3.14 -9.47
CA THR A 60 -6.37 -2.03 -10.39
C THR A 60 -7.81 -1.53 -10.29
N SER A 61 -8.79 -2.43 -10.34
CA SER A 61 -10.22 -2.03 -10.33
C SER A 61 -10.67 -1.38 -9.02
N SER A 62 -10.10 -1.78 -7.88
CA SER A 62 -10.41 -1.18 -6.57
C SER A 62 -9.75 0.17 -6.34
N LYS A 63 -8.83 0.60 -7.22
CA LYS A 63 -7.97 1.79 -7.04
C LYS A 63 -7.40 1.87 -5.62
N TYR A 64 -6.91 0.74 -5.13
CA TYR A 64 -6.52 0.50 -3.75
C TYR A 64 -5.71 1.64 -3.10
N LEU A 65 -4.69 2.17 -3.79
CA LEU A 65 -3.85 3.27 -3.30
C LEU A 65 -4.62 4.58 -3.12
N LEU A 66 -5.62 4.88 -3.96
CA LEU A 66 -6.45 6.08 -3.77
C LEU A 66 -7.24 6.02 -2.45
N SER A 67 -7.54 4.82 -1.96
CA SER A 67 -8.20 4.69 -0.66
C SER A 67 -7.34 5.23 0.48
N TYR A 68 -6.01 5.20 0.34
CA TYR A 68 -5.08 5.69 1.36
C TYR A 68 -5.05 7.19 1.48
N GLN A 69 -5.80 7.96 0.69
CA GLN A 69 -6.05 9.38 0.98
C GLN A 69 -6.72 9.60 2.34
N LYS A 70 -7.45 8.61 2.85
CA LYS A 70 -8.14 8.67 4.14
C LYS A 70 -7.43 7.79 5.16
N ILE A 71 -7.09 8.35 6.32
CA ILE A 71 -6.31 7.64 7.33
C ILE A 71 -7.08 6.45 7.94
N GLU A 72 -8.41 6.51 7.96
CA GLU A 72 -9.28 5.42 8.41
C GLU A 72 -9.12 4.17 7.53
N ASN A 73 -8.82 4.36 6.25
CA ASN A 73 -8.56 3.25 5.33
C ASN A 73 -7.21 2.59 5.62
N ILE A 74 -6.26 3.28 6.27
CA ILE A 74 -4.99 2.71 6.74
C ILE A 74 -5.26 1.75 7.91
N SER A 75 -6.02 2.18 8.92
CA SER A 75 -6.43 1.30 10.03
C SER A 75 -7.17 0.07 9.54
N TYR A 76 -8.07 0.24 8.56
CA TYR A 76 -8.78 -0.87 7.94
C TYR A 76 -7.82 -1.81 7.20
N ALA A 77 -6.90 -1.29 6.39
CA ALA A 77 -5.91 -2.09 5.67
C ALA A 77 -5.01 -2.87 6.63
N LEU A 78 -4.52 -2.24 7.70
CA LEU A 78 -3.74 -2.90 8.75
C LEU A 78 -4.52 -4.03 9.40
N ASN A 79 -5.80 -3.84 9.71
CA ASN A 79 -6.62 -4.89 10.26
C ASN A 79 -6.81 -6.05 9.27
N ARG A 80 -7.05 -5.76 7.99
CA ARG A 80 -7.17 -6.78 6.94
C ARG A 80 -5.88 -7.58 6.75
N ILE A 81 -4.71 -6.93 6.87
CA ILE A 81 -3.40 -7.59 6.85
C ILE A 81 -3.24 -8.46 8.09
N CYS A 82 -3.58 -7.92 9.27
CA CYS A 82 -3.56 -8.67 10.53
C CYS A 82 -4.36 -9.97 10.42
N MET A 83 -5.62 -9.88 9.95
CA MET A 83 -6.55 -11.00 9.77
C MET A 83 -6.08 -12.07 8.80
N ARG A 84 -5.14 -11.74 7.90
CA ARG A 84 -4.55 -12.72 6.98
C ARG A 84 -3.38 -13.48 7.59
N ILE A 85 -2.68 -12.87 8.55
CA ILE A 85 -1.43 -13.40 9.10
C ILE A 85 -1.67 -14.07 10.45
N TRP A 86 -2.57 -13.53 11.28
CA TRP A 86 -2.83 -14.01 12.64
C TRP A 86 -4.30 -14.41 12.83
N ALA A 87 -4.53 -15.45 13.62
CA ALA A 87 -5.89 -15.91 13.96
C ALA A 87 -6.60 -14.96 14.93
N ASP A 88 -5.87 -14.37 15.88
CA ASP A 88 -6.37 -13.41 16.85
C ASP A 88 -5.97 -11.99 16.41
N CYS A 89 -6.94 -11.25 15.86
CA CYS A 89 -6.74 -9.91 15.30
C CYS A 89 -7.40 -8.81 16.11
N LEU A 90 -7.14 -7.57 15.71
CA LEU A 90 -7.79 -6.39 16.27
C LEU A 90 -9.31 -6.55 16.14
N GLN A 91 -10.00 -6.54 17.28
CA GLN A 91 -11.44 -6.50 17.31
C GLN A 91 -11.95 -5.16 16.76
N GLN A 92 -13.21 -5.09 16.30
CA GLN A 92 -13.74 -3.88 15.66
C GLN A 92 -13.66 -2.64 16.56
N ASP A 93 -13.76 -2.83 17.87
CA ASP A 93 -13.63 -1.79 18.88
C ASP A 93 -12.20 -1.21 18.98
N ALA A 94 -11.18 -1.96 18.54
CA ALA A 94 -9.79 -1.51 18.50
C ALA A 94 -9.44 -0.66 17.26
N LEU A 95 -10.31 -0.59 16.25
CA LEU A 95 -10.06 0.21 15.03
C LEU A 95 -10.01 1.72 15.31
N ALA A 96 -10.94 2.24 16.12
CA ALA A 96 -10.97 3.67 16.42
C ALA A 96 -9.74 4.13 17.25
N PRO A 97 -9.35 3.41 18.32
CA PRO A 97 -8.08 3.68 19.01
C PRO A 97 -6.86 3.59 18.09
N LEU A 98 -6.83 2.61 17.17
CA LEU A 98 -5.74 2.48 16.20
C LEU A 98 -5.68 3.71 15.28
N THR A 99 -6.81 4.15 14.72
CA THR A 99 -6.86 5.35 13.89
C THR A 99 -6.33 6.58 14.64
N ALA A 100 -6.75 6.78 15.88
CA ALA A 100 -6.27 7.91 16.69
C ALA A 100 -4.75 7.87 16.90
N GLN A 101 -4.18 6.69 17.15
CA GLN A 101 -2.73 6.53 17.28
C GLN A 101 -1.99 6.77 15.95
N LEU A 102 -2.57 6.36 14.82
CA LEU A 102 -2.01 6.64 13.50
C LEU A 102 -2.07 8.13 13.17
N GLU A 103 -3.13 8.85 13.57
CA GLU A 103 -3.22 10.30 13.42
C GLU A 103 -2.14 11.03 14.22
N GLU A 104 -1.93 10.64 15.48
CA GLU A 104 -0.88 11.19 16.32
C GLU A 104 0.51 10.93 15.72
N PHE A 105 0.75 9.69 15.26
CA PHE A 105 2.01 9.32 14.65
C PHE A 105 2.24 10.06 13.32
N LYS A 106 1.20 10.23 12.50
CA LYS A 106 1.23 11.02 11.26
C LYS A 106 1.73 12.44 11.54
N ILE A 107 1.22 13.11 12.58
CA ILE A 107 1.65 14.48 12.92
C ILE A 107 3.16 14.52 13.18
N SER A 108 3.69 13.54 13.92
CA SER A 108 5.14 13.48 14.18
C SER A 108 5.94 13.26 12.89
N LEU A 109 5.48 12.34 12.04
CA LEU A 109 6.16 11.91 10.82
C LEU A 109 6.14 12.99 9.73
N GLN A 110 5.07 13.78 9.63
CA GLN A 110 4.89 14.83 8.61
C GLN A 110 6.03 15.84 8.54
N THR A 111 6.80 16.01 9.62
CA THR A 111 7.87 17.01 9.69
C THR A 111 9.05 16.67 8.79
N ASP A 112 9.37 15.38 8.64
CA ASP A 112 10.61 14.93 8.01
C ASP A 112 10.50 13.61 7.25
N PHE A 113 9.29 13.08 7.04
CA PHE A 113 9.07 11.82 6.31
C PHE A 113 9.76 11.75 4.95
N ILE A 114 9.93 12.89 4.26
CA ILE A 114 10.59 12.92 2.96
C ILE A 114 12.07 12.50 3.04
N LYS A 115 12.74 12.75 4.17
CA LYS A 115 14.13 12.35 4.39
C LYS A 115 14.31 10.84 4.34
N ILE A 116 13.29 10.08 4.76
CA ILE A 116 13.30 8.62 4.66
C ILE A 116 13.45 8.20 3.19
N PHE A 117 12.74 8.87 2.29
CA PHE A 117 12.84 8.59 0.85
C PHE A 117 14.18 9.05 0.26
N GLU A 118 14.67 10.23 0.65
CA GLU A 118 15.99 10.75 0.22
C GLU A 118 17.14 9.83 0.66
N GLU A 119 17.08 9.28 1.88
CA GLU A 119 18.07 8.33 2.39
C GLU A 119 18.05 6.98 1.64
N ILE A 120 16.85 6.50 1.29
CA ILE A 120 16.68 5.28 0.48
C ILE A 120 17.27 5.49 -0.92
N GLU A 121 16.95 6.62 -1.56
CA GLU A 121 17.45 6.96 -2.90
C GLU A 121 18.99 7.03 -2.90
N THR A 122 19.59 7.67 -1.90
CA THR A 122 21.05 7.76 -1.73
C THR A 122 21.70 6.40 -1.48
N SER A 123 20.97 5.42 -0.95
CA SER A 123 21.49 4.07 -0.66
C SER A 123 21.41 3.11 -1.86
N LEU A 124 20.67 3.48 -2.91
CA LEU A 124 20.49 2.69 -4.12
C LEU A 124 21.49 3.06 -5.23
N ASP A 125 22.14 4.23 -5.12
CA ASP A 125 23.26 4.70 -5.96
C ASP A 125 24.62 4.17 -5.47
#